data_AF-A0A2A3HJA2-F1
#
_entry.id   AF-A0A2A3HJA2-F1
#
_cell.length_a   1.000
_cell.length_b   1.000
_cell.length_c   1.000
_cell.angle_alpha   90.00
_cell.angle_beta   90.00
_cell.angle_gamma   90.00
#
_symmetry.space_group_name_H-M   'P 1'
#
loop_
_entity.id
_entity.type
_entity.pdbx_description
1 polymer ?
#
loop_
_entity_poly.entity_id
_entity_poly.type
_entity_poly.pdbx_seq_one_letter_code
_entity_poly.pdbx_strand_id
1 'polypeptide(L)'
;MRLPIFLSFAFLLLAACAEPRENIEEKLSTYLQDDLKFMVAQTLKASQDKSALLDSPYYKIRELKFFDEAHSKMYSAYANVDFYIYRDIKMYEQRKYRYDNHYLQWDRYLKVWHFGNDTDEK
;
A
#
# COMPACT_ATOMS: atom_id res chain seq x y z
N MET A 1 25.05 -29.14 -34.09
CA MET A 1 24.92 -28.96 -32.62
C MET A 1 24.61 -27.49 -32.32
N ARG A 2 23.34 -27.09 -32.32
CA ARG A 2 22.89 -25.70 -32.01
C ARG A 2 21.69 -25.67 -31.04
N LEU A 3 21.39 -26.80 -30.41
CA LEU A 3 20.24 -26.99 -29.53
C LEU A 3 20.39 -26.36 -28.12
N PRO A 4 21.58 -26.24 -27.49
CA PRO A 4 21.64 -25.77 -26.10
C PRO A 4 21.48 -24.25 -25.95
N ILE A 5 21.73 -23.47 -27.01
CA ILE A 5 21.64 -21.99 -26.96
C ILE A 5 20.17 -21.54 -27.00
N PHE A 6 19.32 -22.22 -27.78
CA PHE A 6 17.89 -21.90 -27.87
C PHE A 6 17.11 -22.22 -26.58
N LEU A 7 17.51 -23.26 -25.83
CA LEU A 7 16.89 -23.59 -24.55
C LEU A 7 17.19 -22.56 -23.45
N SER A 8 18.38 -21.95 -23.47
CA SER A 8 18.79 -20.96 -22.46
C SER A 8 18.03 -19.64 -22.60
N PHE A 9 17.72 -19.22 -23.83
CA PHE A 9 16.95 -17.99 -24.08
C PHE A 9 15.47 -18.12 -23.69
N ALA A 10 14.89 -19.33 -23.82
CA ALA A 10 13.53 -19.61 -23.39
C ALA A 10 13.37 -19.56 -21.86
N PHE A 11 14.41 -19.92 -21.10
CA PHE A 11 14.40 -19.85 -19.63
C PHE A 11 14.45 -18.40 -19.11
N LEU A 12 15.16 -17.50 -19.81
CA LEU A 12 15.21 -16.07 -19.48
C LEU A 12 13.88 -15.34 -19.73
N LEU A 13 13.08 -15.79 -20.71
CA LEU A 13 11.76 -15.21 -21.00
C LEU A 13 10.67 -15.67 -20.01
N LEU A 14 10.84 -16.83 -19.37
CA LEU A 14 9.87 -17.40 -18.42
C LEU A 14 10.07 -16.90 -16.98
N ALA A 15 11.25 -16.37 -16.64
CA ALA A 15 11.54 -15.82 -15.32
C ALA A 15 11.01 -14.38 -15.11
N ALA A 16 10.38 -13.77 -16.11
CA ALA A 16 10.05 -12.34 -16.13
C ALA A 16 8.56 -12.01 -15.85
N CYS A 17 7.75 -12.97 -15.39
CA CYS A 17 6.31 -12.74 -15.20
C CYS A 17 5.90 -12.20 -13.82
N ALA A 18 6.83 -12.02 -12.87
CA ALA A 18 6.53 -11.49 -11.54
C ALA A 18 7.33 -10.20 -11.26
N GLU A 19 6.67 -9.19 -10.69
CA GLU A 19 7.32 -7.95 -10.28
C GLU A 19 8.14 -8.18 -8.99
N PRO A 20 9.39 -7.67 -8.91
CA PRO A 20 10.19 -7.74 -7.69
C PRO A 20 9.47 -7.12 -6.48
N ARG A 21 9.65 -7.71 -5.30
CA ARG A 21 8.98 -7.24 -4.07
C ARG A 21 9.34 -5.80 -3.75
N GLU A 22 10.59 -5.42 -3.98
CA GLU A 22 11.11 -4.07 -3.75
C GLU A 22 10.31 -3.02 -4.55
N ASN A 23 9.95 -3.35 -5.80
CA ASN A 23 9.15 -2.46 -6.64
C ASN A 23 7.70 -2.36 -6.14
N ILE A 24 7.13 -3.48 -5.66
CA ILE A 24 5.80 -3.51 -5.06
C ILE A 24 5.76 -2.61 -3.80
N GLU A 25 6.79 -2.65 -2.96
CA GLU A 25 6.94 -1.81 -1.77
C GLU A 25 7.13 -0.33 -2.11
N GLU A 26 7.94 -0.02 -3.12
CA GLU A 26 8.13 1.34 -3.61
C GLU A 26 6.80 1.93 -4.09
N LYS A 27 6.06 1.17 -4.92
CA LYS A 27 4.72 1.56 -5.37
C LYS A 27 3.76 1.78 -4.20
N LEU A 28 3.82 0.93 -3.17
CA LEU A 28 2.99 1.13 -1.98
C LEU A 28 3.29 2.49 -1.36
N SER A 29 4.57 2.80 -1.14
CA SER A 29 5.02 4.04 -0.52
C SER A 29 4.51 5.28 -1.27
N THR A 30 4.52 5.25 -2.61
CA THR A 30 3.92 6.31 -3.44
C THR A 30 2.42 6.44 -3.20
N TYR A 31 1.68 5.33 -3.21
CA TYR A 31 0.23 5.31 -2.97
C TYR A 31 -0.14 5.88 -1.59
N LEU A 32 0.60 5.50 -0.56
CA LEU A 32 0.37 5.97 0.80
C LEU A 32 0.65 7.46 0.93
N GLN A 33 1.71 7.95 0.30
CA GLN A 33 2.03 9.38 0.33
C GLN A 33 0.96 10.21 -0.39
N ASP A 34 0.45 9.74 -1.52
CA ASP A 34 -0.60 10.45 -2.26
C ASP A 34 -1.96 10.39 -1.55
N ASP A 35 -2.27 9.28 -0.89
CA ASP A 35 -3.45 9.17 -0.03
C ASP A 35 -3.38 10.14 1.14
N LEU A 36 -2.22 10.26 1.79
CA LEU A 36 -2.01 11.20 2.89
C LEU A 36 -2.20 12.65 2.42
N LYS A 37 -1.60 13.04 1.29
CA LYS A 37 -1.80 14.38 0.68
C LYS A 37 -3.27 14.63 0.39
N PHE A 38 -3.96 13.65 -0.17
CA PHE A 38 -5.38 13.75 -0.50
C PHE A 38 -6.24 13.95 0.75
N MET A 39 -5.99 13.19 1.82
CA MET A 39 -6.71 13.33 3.10
C MET A 39 -6.51 14.72 3.71
N VAL A 40 -5.28 15.22 3.73
CA VAL A 40 -4.95 16.56 4.21
C VAL A 40 -5.68 17.62 3.37
N ALA A 41 -5.61 17.51 2.04
CA ALA A 41 -6.27 18.46 1.14
C ALA A 41 -7.79 18.47 1.30
N GLN A 42 -8.42 17.31 1.43
CA GLN A 42 -9.86 17.20 1.66
C GLN A 42 -10.27 17.77 3.00
N THR A 43 -9.47 17.54 4.05
CA THR A 43 -9.73 18.09 5.38
C THR A 43 -9.64 19.61 5.36
N LEU A 44 -8.58 20.18 4.76
CA LEU A 44 -8.43 21.63 4.58
C LEU A 44 -9.60 22.24 3.79
N LYS A 45 -10.03 21.55 2.72
CA LYS A 45 -11.16 22.00 1.91
C LYS A 45 -12.48 22.00 2.71
N ALA A 46 -12.67 21.03 3.60
CA ALA A 46 -13.88 20.88 4.39
C ALA A 46 -13.94 21.81 5.61
N SER A 47 -12.84 21.95 6.36
CA SER A 47 -12.80 22.75 7.60
C SER A 47 -12.41 24.20 7.37
N GLN A 48 -11.71 24.52 6.27
CA GLN A 48 -10.99 25.78 6.05
C GLN A 48 -10.00 26.15 7.17
N ASP A 49 -9.66 25.17 8.02
CA ASP A 49 -8.84 25.38 9.20
C ASP A 49 -7.71 24.35 9.25
N LYS A 50 -6.48 24.88 9.23
CA LYS A 50 -5.25 24.10 9.34
C LYS A 50 -4.91 23.75 10.79
N SER A 51 -5.47 24.47 11.77
CA SER A 51 -5.16 24.28 13.19
C SER A 51 -5.51 22.87 13.68
N ALA A 52 -6.59 22.28 13.12
CA ALA A 52 -7.02 20.92 13.42
C ALA A 52 -6.08 19.82 12.88
N LEU A 53 -5.14 20.15 11.98
CA LEU A 53 -4.20 19.20 11.41
C LEU A 53 -2.91 19.08 12.21
N LEU A 54 -2.31 17.89 12.20
CA LEU A 54 -0.95 17.69 12.67
C LEU A 54 0.03 18.56 11.86
N ASP A 55 1.07 19.05 12.52
CA ASP A 55 2.15 19.77 11.84
C ASP A 55 2.89 18.85 10.84
N SER A 56 2.99 17.57 11.18
CA SER A 56 3.48 16.51 10.31
C SER A 56 2.49 15.35 10.29
N PRO A 57 1.48 15.38 9.40
CA PRO A 57 0.62 14.23 9.15
C PRO A 57 1.46 13.04 8.68
N TYR A 58 1.10 11.83 9.10
CA TYR A 58 1.89 10.64 8.81
C TYR A 58 0.99 9.40 8.67
N TYR A 59 1.58 8.31 8.20
CA TYR A 59 0.95 7.00 8.18
C TYR A 59 1.85 5.96 8.85
N LYS A 60 1.24 4.88 9.34
CA LYS A 60 1.94 3.72 9.92
C LYS A 60 1.47 2.46 9.22
N ILE A 61 2.40 1.76 8.57
CA ILE A 61 2.11 0.43 7.99
C ILE A 61 2.06 -0.55 9.16
N ARG A 62 0.88 -1.10 9.43
CA ARG A 62 0.64 -2.09 10.48
C ARG A 62 1.05 -3.48 10.05
N GLU A 63 0.77 -3.77 8.79
CA GLU A 63 0.98 -5.09 8.23
C GLU A 63 1.30 -4.95 6.76
N LEU A 64 2.33 -5.65 6.31
CA LEU A 64 2.65 -5.86 4.91
C LEU A 64 2.98 -7.34 4.75
N LYS A 65 2.20 -8.03 3.92
CA LYS A 65 2.36 -9.46 3.68
C LYS A 65 2.42 -9.73 2.19
N PHE A 66 3.38 -10.56 1.81
CA PHE A 66 3.47 -11.13 0.47
C PHE A 66 2.90 -12.53 0.49
N PHE A 67 1.98 -12.80 -0.42
CA PHE A 67 1.43 -14.12 -0.62
C PHE A 67 2.40 -14.95 -1.47
N ASP A 68 2.43 -16.24 -1.20
CA ASP A 68 3.13 -17.17 -2.07
C ASP A 68 2.38 -17.27 -3.41
N GLU A 69 3.14 -17.29 -4.50
CA GLU A 69 2.62 -17.37 -5.88
C GLU A 69 1.78 -18.64 -6.08
N ALA A 70 2.08 -19.72 -5.34
CA ALA A 70 1.28 -20.95 -5.37
C ALA A 70 -0.13 -20.78 -4.78
N HIS A 71 -0.33 -19.77 -3.91
CA HIS A 71 -1.53 -19.63 -3.09
C HIS A 71 -2.44 -18.47 -3.50
N SER A 72 -1.96 -17.50 -4.29
CA SER A 72 -2.79 -16.38 -4.74
C SER A 72 -2.59 -16.02 -6.21
N LYS A 73 -3.57 -16.41 -7.03
CA LYS A 73 -3.59 -16.13 -8.47
C LYS A 73 -3.93 -14.67 -8.81
N MET A 74 -4.59 -13.95 -7.90
CA MET A 74 -5.14 -12.62 -8.18
C MET A 74 -4.36 -11.50 -7.50
N TYR A 75 -3.96 -11.68 -6.24
CA TYR A 75 -3.25 -10.66 -5.46
C TYR A 75 -1.93 -11.20 -4.91
N SER A 76 -0.79 -10.55 -5.12
CA SER A 76 0.49 -11.03 -4.55
C SER A 76 0.86 -10.40 -3.21
N ALA A 77 0.21 -9.30 -2.82
CA ALA A 77 0.51 -8.65 -1.55
C ALA A 77 -0.73 -8.01 -0.91
N TYR A 78 -0.61 -7.78 0.39
CA TYR A 78 -1.60 -7.13 1.23
C TYR A 78 -0.92 -6.12 2.15
N ALA A 79 -1.52 -4.95 2.33
CA ALA A 79 -1.08 -3.97 3.32
C ALA A 79 -2.24 -3.44 4.16
N ASN A 80 -1.98 -3.23 5.45
CA ASN A 80 -2.84 -2.55 6.40
C ASN A 80 -2.14 -1.29 6.89
N VAL A 81 -2.75 -0.12 6.74
CA VAL A 81 -2.09 1.16 7.00
C VAL A 81 -3.03 2.11 7.72
N ASP A 82 -2.53 2.73 8.78
CA ASP A 82 -3.25 3.75 9.53
C ASP A 82 -2.73 5.14 9.17
N PHE A 83 -3.64 6.09 8.99
CA PHE A 83 -3.36 7.47 8.65
C PHE A 83 -3.76 8.40 9.78
N TYR A 84 -2.82 9.26 10.18
CA TYR A 84 -2.96 10.21 11.29
C TYR A 84 -2.82 11.62 10.73
N ILE A 85 -3.92 12.36 10.74
CA ILE A 85 -3.96 13.74 10.21
C ILE A 85 -4.44 14.78 11.22
N TYR A 86 -5.18 14.37 12.26
CA TYR A 86 -5.78 15.28 13.23
C TYR A 86 -4.90 15.49 14.46
N ARG A 87 -4.82 16.74 14.93
CA ARG A 87 -4.05 17.14 16.11
C ARG A 87 -4.81 16.87 17.41
N ASP A 88 -6.03 17.38 17.49
CA ASP A 88 -6.80 17.41 18.74
C ASP A 88 -7.83 16.27 18.84
N ILE A 89 -8.05 15.56 17.74
CA ILE A 89 -8.97 14.42 17.68
C ILE A 89 -8.16 13.14 17.70
N LYS A 90 -8.41 12.32 18.71
CA LYS A 90 -7.88 10.95 18.81
C LYS A 90 -8.64 10.07 17.82
N MET A 91 -8.22 10.14 16.56
CA MET A 91 -8.78 9.40 15.44
C MET A 91 -7.66 9.05 14.45
N TYR A 92 -7.80 7.90 13.81
CA TYR A 92 -7.05 7.56 12.60
C TYR A 92 -7.94 6.86 11.57
N GLU A 93 -7.58 7.01 10.30
CA GLU A 93 -8.22 6.30 9.20
C GLU A 93 -7.37 5.08 8.84
N GLN A 94 -7.90 3.88 9.05
CA GLN A 94 -7.29 2.64 8.60
C GLN A 94 -7.71 2.35 7.16
N ARG A 95 -6.74 2.03 6.30
CA ARG A 95 -6.95 1.59 4.93
C ARG A 95 -6.29 0.25 4.68
N LYS A 96 -6.99 -0.58 3.91
CA LYS A 96 -6.47 -1.86 3.43
C LYS A 96 -6.23 -1.83 1.94
N TYR A 97 -5.08 -2.35 1.55
CA TYR A 97 -4.60 -2.40 0.19
C TYR A 97 -4.31 -3.85 -0.21
N ARG A 98 -4.53 -4.17 -1.47
CA ARG A 98 -4.13 -5.44 -2.07
C ARG A 98 -3.42 -5.16 -3.39
N TYR A 99 -2.35 -5.88 -3.67
CA TYR A 99 -1.59 -5.68 -4.88
C TYR A 99 -2.09 -6.63 -5.96
N ASP A 100 -2.67 -6.09 -7.04
CA ASP A 100 -3.24 -6.85 -8.15
C ASP A 100 -2.15 -7.27 -9.14
N ASN A 101 -2.03 -8.57 -9.39
CA ASN A 101 -0.98 -9.14 -10.26
C ASN A 101 -1.25 -8.91 -11.75
N HIS A 102 -2.51 -8.70 -12.13
CA HIS A 102 -2.88 -8.48 -13.52
C HIS A 102 -2.60 -7.04 -13.94
N TYR A 103 -2.91 -6.09 -13.05
CA TYR A 103 -2.72 -4.66 -13.30
C TYR A 103 -1.39 -4.10 -12.75
N LEU A 104 -0.65 -4.89 -11.96
CA LEU A 104 0.62 -4.52 -11.34
C LEU A 104 0.54 -3.23 -10.51
N GLN A 105 -0.56 -3.11 -9.74
CA GLN A 105 -0.89 -1.91 -8.96
C GLN A 105 -1.53 -2.24 -7.62
N TRP A 106 -1.52 -1.27 -6.71
CA TRP A 106 -2.22 -1.36 -5.44
C TRP A 106 -3.68 -0.91 -5.57
N ASP A 107 -4.60 -1.75 -5.11
CA ASP A 107 -6.01 -1.41 -4.99
C ASP A 107 -6.38 -1.14 -3.53
N ARG A 108 -7.11 -0.05 -3.30
CA ARG A 108 -7.77 0.25 -2.02
C ARG A 108 -9.09 -0.52 -1.96
N TYR A 109 -9.31 -1.32 -0.92
CA TYR A 109 -10.52 -2.14 -0.84
C TYR A 109 -11.28 -2.04 0.48
N LEU A 110 -10.68 -1.46 1.52
CA LEU A 110 -11.37 -1.17 2.78
C LEU A 110 -10.89 0.15 3.37
N LYS A 111 -11.82 0.89 3.97
CA LYS A 111 -11.58 2.10 4.74
C LYS A 111 -12.41 2.02 6.03
N VAL A 112 -11.75 2.20 7.18
CA VAL A 112 -12.38 2.19 8.51
C VAL A 112 -11.87 3.37 9.33
N TRP A 113 -12.75 3.96 10.13
CA TRP A 113 -12.40 5.07 11.00
C TRP A 113 -12.34 4.56 12.43
N HIS A 114 -11.23 4.83 13.09
CA HIS A 114 -11.02 4.46 14.49
C HIS A 114 -11.04 5.71 15.34
N PHE A 115 -11.81 5.65 16.42
CA PHE A 115 -11.92 6.71 17.42
C PHE A 115 -11.34 6.21 18.74
N GLY A 116 -10.53 7.04 19.39
CA GLY A 116 -9.82 6.68 20.61
C GLY A 116 -8.31 6.64 20.42
N ASN A 117 -7.61 6.18 21.46
CA ASN A 117 -6.17 6.02 21.38
C ASN A 117 -5.83 4.88 20.41
N ASP A 118 -4.74 5.06 19.68
CA ASP A 118 -4.10 3.96 18.95
C ASP A 118 -3.68 2.88 19.96
N THR A 119 -4.31 1.72 19.88
CA THR A 119 -3.87 0.53 20.59
C THR A 119 -3.07 -0.31 19.61
N ASP A 120 -1.77 -0.47 19.88
CA ASP A 120 -0.95 -1.48 19.22
C ASP A 120 -1.49 -2.87 19.63
N GLU A 121 -2.56 -3.33 19.00
CA GLU A 121 -2.97 -4.74 19.09
C GLU A 121 -1.90 -5.56 18.36
N LYS A 122 -1.03 -6.17 19.16
CA LYS A 122 -0.01 -7.14 18.72
C LYS A 122 -0.64 -8.48 18.39
#